data_AF-A0A9X3PNN9-F1
#
_entry.id   AF-A0A9X3PNN9-F1
#
_cell.length_a   1.000
_cell.length_b   1.000
_cell.length_c   1.000
_cell.angle_alpha   90.00
_cell.angle_beta   90.00
_cell.angle_gamma   90.00
#
_symmetry.space_group_name_H-M   'P 1'
#
loop_
_entity.id
_entity.type
_entity.pdbx_description
1 polymer ?
#
loop_
_entity_poly.entity_id
_entity_poly.type
_entity_poly.pdbx_seq_one_letter_code
_entity_poly.pdbx_strand_id
1 'polypeptide(L)'
;MGRIRRTAVIAAATLAAAGAAVAVPIALAGNASAETACTAAAWAPGEVYVGGDEVSHAGREYRAKWWTTGETPGTTGEWGVWQDLGACGGAEPTTPGTGSPTAQEPTGEPTEQPTGEPGQGNAHLTGYWHNFDNGSGVMELNAVPAAYDIIAVAFAESTTTPGRVDFALDSSLTAAGYTEAEFKADITALRAAGRHVVISVGGEKGNVTVNDGATASAFSSSVLALMNEYGFDGVDIDLEHGINAPALETALRAIDAAKPGFTYTMAPQTIDFQSTSAGYYQLAVNTKDLLTIVNMQYYNSGSMLGCDGRVYAQGDVDFLTAQACIQLEAGLDPGQVGLGLPAVSSAAGSGYVDPAMVNAALDCLATLANCGDFKPDQAYPGIGGAMTWSINWDKTSGYKFANTVAGHFPNLP
;
A
#
# COMPACT_ATOMS: atom_id res chain seq x y z
N MET A 1 45.80 58.24 -13.55
CA MET A 1 45.41 58.99 -12.34
C MET A 1 44.65 60.24 -12.75
N GLY A 2 43.36 60.30 -12.43
CA GLY A 2 42.50 61.50 -12.44
C GLY A 2 41.96 61.98 -13.79
N ARG A 3 40.70 62.41 -13.94
CA ARG A 3 39.50 62.45 -13.06
C ARG A 3 38.29 62.63 -13.99
N ILE A 4 37.24 61.83 -13.74
CA ILE A 4 35.81 62.18 -13.68
C ILE A 4 35.22 63.01 -14.85
N ARG A 5 34.30 62.39 -15.60
CA ARG A 5 33.21 63.10 -16.30
C ARG A 5 31.86 62.53 -15.84
N ARG A 6 31.06 63.37 -15.18
CA ARG A 6 29.60 63.24 -15.08
C ARG A 6 29.00 64.36 -15.92
N THR A 7 28.13 64.04 -16.87
CA THR A 7 27.18 65.01 -17.39
C THR A 7 25.93 64.27 -17.85
N ALA A 8 24.83 64.56 -17.15
CA ALA A 8 23.48 64.20 -17.54
C ALA A 8 23.05 65.08 -18.73
N VAL A 9 22.23 64.53 -19.62
CA VAL A 9 21.52 65.30 -20.65
C VAL A 9 20.03 65.04 -20.49
N ILE A 10 19.29 66.12 -20.26
CA ILE A 10 17.84 66.21 -20.25
C ILE A 10 17.35 66.57 -21.66
N ALA A 11 16.16 66.06 -21.96
CA ALA A 11 15.43 65.99 -23.22
C ALA A 11 15.19 67.29 -23.99
N ALA A 12 14.86 67.11 -25.27
CA ALA A 12 14.11 68.05 -26.10
C ALA A 12 12.96 67.32 -26.82
N ALA A 13 11.83 68.00 -26.93
CA ALA A 13 10.49 67.51 -27.25
C ALA A 13 10.10 67.70 -28.74
N THR A 14 8.82 67.42 -29.03
CA THR A 14 7.96 67.78 -30.19
C THR A 14 7.85 66.72 -31.30
N LEU A 15 6.72 66.48 -31.99
CA LEU A 15 5.28 66.70 -31.81
C LEU A 15 4.63 66.05 -33.05
N ALA A 16 3.53 65.28 -32.94
CA ALA A 16 2.59 65.12 -34.06
C ALA A 16 1.24 64.58 -33.55
N ALA A 17 0.21 65.40 -33.70
CA ALA A 17 -1.19 65.08 -33.44
C ALA A 17 -1.92 64.77 -34.75
N ALA A 18 -2.81 63.77 -34.76
CA ALA A 18 -3.97 63.74 -35.65
C ALA A 18 -5.00 62.69 -35.18
N GLY A 19 -6.27 63.10 -35.11
CA GLY A 19 -7.41 62.22 -35.35
C GLY A 19 -8.14 61.67 -34.12
N ALA A 20 -9.08 62.45 -33.58
CA ALA A 20 -10.08 61.97 -32.64
C ALA A 20 -11.16 61.14 -33.38
N ALA A 21 -11.28 59.86 -33.04
CA ALA A 21 -12.51 59.09 -33.18
C ALA A 21 -13.03 58.83 -31.76
N VAL A 22 -14.15 59.48 -31.41
CA VAL A 22 -14.84 59.25 -30.14
C VAL A 22 -15.58 57.92 -30.24
N ALA A 23 -14.92 56.83 -29.85
CA ALA A 23 -15.61 55.60 -29.51
C ALA A 23 -16.07 55.73 -28.05
N VAL A 24 -17.39 55.71 -27.83
CA VAL A 24 -17.97 55.59 -26.49
C VAL A 24 -17.65 54.16 -26.01
N PRO A 25 -16.84 53.94 -24.97
CA PRO A 25 -16.75 52.63 -24.38
C PRO A 25 -18.07 52.40 -23.66
N ILE A 26 -18.91 51.51 -24.21
CA ILE A 26 -19.88 50.79 -23.40
C ILE A 26 -19.01 50.02 -22.40
N ALA A 27 -18.95 50.51 -21.16
CA ALA A 27 -18.43 49.73 -20.06
C ALA A 27 -19.34 48.51 -19.93
N LEU A 28 -18.95 47.39 -20.52
CA LEU A 28 -19.31 46.12 -19.91
C LEU A 28 -18.65 46.17 -18.54
N ALA A 29 -19.46 46.39 -17.51
CA ALA A 29 -19.11 45.97 -16.17
C ALA A 29 -18.91 44.45 -16.26
N GLY A 30 -17.70 44.03 -16.61
CA GLY A 30 -17.23 42.71 -16.25
C GLY A 30 -17.26 42.71 -14.74
N ASN A 31 -18.17 41.93 -14.16
CA ASN A 31 -18.10 41.58 -12.76
C ASN A 31 -16.69 41.04 -12.50
N ALA A 32 -15.82 41.86 -11.91
CA ALA A 32 -14.66 41.36 -11.21
C ALA A 32 -15.25 40.60 -10.01
N SER A 33 -15.48 39.31 -10.18
CA SER A 33 -15.65 38.40 -9.05
C SER A 33 -14.38 38.55 -8.22
N ALA A 34 -14.51 39.10 -7.03
CA ALA A 34 -13.45 38.98 -6.04
C ALA A 34 -13.29 37.47 -5.79
N GLU A 35 -12.23 36.86 -6.28
CA GLU A 35 -11.88 35.49 -5.89
C GLU A 35 -11.66 35.51 -4.39
N THR A 36 -12.50 34.77 -3.66
CA THR A 36 -12.36 34.61 -2.22
C THR A 36 -11.06 33.89 -1.94
N ALA A 37 -10.08 34.60 -1.38
CA ALA A 37 -8.78 34.03 -1.04
C ALA A 37 -8.91 32.93 0.04
N CYS A 38 -8.17 31.85 -0.14
CA CYS A 38 -8.04 30.79 0.85
C CYS A 38 -7.41 31.32 2.15
N THR A 39 -7.79 30.76 3.29
CA THR A 39 -7.28 31.15 4.60
C THR A 39 -6.03 30.38 4.99
N ALA A 40 -5.92 29.13 4.55
CA ALA A 40 -4.73 28.29 4.70
C ALA A 40 -3.58 28.73 3.76
N ALA A 41 -2.34 28.59 4.21
CA ALA A 41 -1.14 28.91 3.42
C ALA A 41 -1.07 28.04 2.16
N ALA A 42 -0.52 28.56 1.07
CA ALA A 42 -0.37 27.80 -0.18
C ALA A 42 0.54 26.59 0.04
N TRP A 43 0.10 25.43 -0.44
CA TRP A 43 0.90 24.20 -0.42
C TRP A 43 2.21 24.37 -1.19
N ALA A 44 3.29 23.82 -0.66
CA ALA A 44 4.63 23.85 -1.24
C ALA A 44 5.23 22.43 -1.29
N PRO A 45 5.78 22.01 -2.45
CA PRO A 45 6.25 20.64 -2.68
C PRO A 45 7.48 20.22 -1.86
N GLY A 46 8.18 21.16 -1.22
CA GLY A 46 9.36 20.86 -0.39
C GLY A 46 9.12 21.02 1.11
N GLU A 47 7.91 21.39 1.51
CA GLU A 47 7.56 21.55 2.92
C GLU A 47 7.09 20.22 3.51
N VAL A 48 7.29 20.07 4.81
CA VAL A 48 6.81 18.95 5.60
C VAL A 48 5.50 19.36 6.26
N TYR A 49 4.48 18.52 6.12
CA TYR A 49 3.18 18.68 6.78
C TYR A 49 2.92 17.48 7.68
N VAL A 50 2.39 17.74 8.87
CA VAL A 50 1.97 16.71 9.83
C VAL A 50 0.45 16.59 9.88
N GLY A 51 -0.05 15.49 10.44
CA GLY A 51 -1.50 15.27 10.59
C GLY A 51 -2.19 16.45 11.27
N GLY A 52 -3.17 17.03 10.59
CA GLY A 52 -3.91 18.22 11.02
C GLY A 52 -3.51 19.52 10.33
N ASP A 53 -2.36 19.59 9.65
CA ASP A 53 -1.91 20.80 8.95
C ASP A 53 -2.83 21.14 7.76
N GLU A 54 -3.15 22.41 7.59
CA GLU A 54 -4.05 22.89 6.52
C GLU A 54 -3.28 23.73 5.49
N VAL A 55 -3.53 23.45 4.22
CA VAL A 55 -2.93 24.15 3.08
C VAL A 55 -3.99 24.49 2.04
N SER A 56 -3.69 25.48 1.20
CA SER A 56 -4.48 25.80 0.02
C SER A 56 -3.78 25.33 -1.26
N HIS A 57 -4.55 24.72 -2.16
CA HIS A 57 -4.08 24.33 -3.49
C HIS A 57 -5.24 24.40 -4.48
N ALA A 58 -4.99 24.95 -5.68
CA ALA A 58 -5.97 25.04 -6.76
C ALA A 58 -7.36 25.60 -6.36
N GLY A 59 -7.39 26.61 -5.48
CA GLY A 59 -8.65 27.26 -5.03
C GLY A 59 -9.45 26.47 -4.01
N ARG A 60 -8.85 25.47 -3.38
CA ARG A 60 -9.44 24.61 -2.34
C ARG A 60 -8.53 24.53 -1.12
N GLU A 61 -9.12 24.23 0.04
CA GLU A 61 -8.39 23.95 1.27
C GLU A 61 -8.31 22.45 1.52
N TYR A 62 -7.19 22.00 2.07
CA TYR A 62 -6.90 20.60 2.33
C TYR A 62 -6.28 20.46 3.71
N ARG A 63 -6.58 19.34 4.39
CA ARG A 63 -5.94 18.95 5.65
C ARG A 63 -5.08 17.72 5.46
N ALA A 64 -3.84 17.77 5.89
CA ALA A 64 -2.98 16.58 5.95
C ALA A 64 -3.58 15.59 6.95
N LYS A 65 -3.80 14.35 6.52
CA LYS A 65 -4.31 13.28 7.38
C LYS A 65 -3.22 12.69 8.26
N TRP A 66 -1.99 12.69 7.75
CA TRP A 66 -0.77 12.20 8.41
C TRP A 66 0.45 12.96 7.85
N TRP A 67 1.65 12.57 8.30
CA TRP A 67 2.91 13.18 7.86
C TRP A 67 3.11 13.02 6.34
N THR A 68 3.43 14.11 5.63
CA THR A 68 3.55 14.16 4.16
C THR A 68 4.55 15.24 3.72
N THR A 69 5.24 15.01 2.60
CA THR A 69 6.09 16.01 1.93
C THR A 69 6.16 15.74 0.43
N GLY A 70 5.83 16.75 -0.38
CA GLY A 70 5.84 16.64 -1.84
C GLY A 70 4.58 16.07 -2.49
N GLU A 71 3.70 15.41 -1.75
CA GLU A 71 2.40 14.96 -2.28
C GLU A 71 1.47 16.15 -2.55
N THR A 72 0.99 16.29 -3.79
CA THR A 72 0.17 17.44 -4.23
C THR A 72 -1.31 17.28 -3.82
N PRO A 73 -1.92 18.23 -3.08
CA PRO A 73 -3.33 18.15 -2.69
C PRO A 73 -4.28 18.06 -3.88
N GLY A 74 -5.33 17.23 -3.74
CA GLY A 74 -6.40 17.09 -4.75
C GLY A 74 -6.13 16.10 -5.89
N THR A 75 -4.97 15.42 -5.91
CA THR A 75 -4.60 14.50 -7.00
C THR A 75 -5.03 13.05 -6.79
N THR A 76 -5.25 12.66 -5.54
CA THR A 76 -5.43 11.25 -5.09
C THR A 76 -6.82 10.94 -4.53
N GLY A 77 -7.78 11.87 -4.67
CA GLY A 77 -9.14 11.72 -4.14
C GLY A 77 -9.18 11.53 -2.61
N GLU A 78 -10.24 10.90 -2.11
CA GLU A 78 -10.44 10.68 -0.67
C GLU A 78 -9.44 9.68 -0.05
N TRP A 79 -8.71 8.91 -0.85
CA TRP A 79 -7.76 7.87 -0.40
C TRP A 79 -6.34 8.39 -0.19
N GLY A 80 -6.06 9.63 -0.57
CA GLY A 80 -4.74 10.23 -0.40
C GLY A 80 -4.47 10.87 0.94
N VAL A 81 -3.25 11.41 1.06
CA VAL A 81 -2.73 12.06 2.27
C VAL A 81 -3.48 13.36 2.63
N TRP A 82 -4.18 13.96 1.66
CA TRP A 82 -4.93 15.20 1.82
C TRP A 82 -6.43 14.93 1.91
N GLN A 83 -7.04 15.32 3.02
CA GLN A 83 -8.48 15.47 3.14
C GLN A 83 -8.91 16.79 2.48
N ASP A 84 -9.81 16.73 1.50
CA ASP A 84 -10.40 17.92 0.88
C ASP A 84 -11.40 18.58 1.83
N LEU A 85 -11.18 19.86 2.16
CA LEU A 85 -12.04 20.67 3.04
C LEU A 85 -13.03 21.55 2.26
N GLY A 86 -12.97 21.55 0.93
CA GLY A 86 -13.86 22.32 0.06
C GLY A 86 -13.18 23.51 -0.63
N ALA A 87 -13.98 24.23 -1.42
CA ALA A 87 -13.54 25.45 -2.09
C ALA A 87 -13.31 26.59 -1.08
N CYS A 88 -12.31 27.42 -1.36
CA CYS A 88 -12.01 28.57 -0.51
C CYS A 88 -13.22 29.53 -0.45
N GLY A 89 -13.76 29.77 0.75
CA GLY A 89 -14.87 30.69 0.98
C GLY A 89 -16.23 30.09 1.37
N GLY A 90 -16.30 28.81 1.75
CA GLY A 90 -17.47 28.27 2.48
C GLY A 90 -18.77 28.17 1.68
N ALA A 91 -18.71 27.76 0.42
CA ALA A 91 -19.89 27.29 -0.32
C ALA A 91 -19.87 25.75 -0.42
N GLU A 92 -21.00 25.14 -0.05
CA GLU A 92 -21.24 23.69 -0.14
C GLU A 92 -20.95 23.12 -1.55
N PRO A 93 -20.54 21.84 -1.65
CA PRO A 93 -20.07 21.27 -2.90
C PRO A 93 -21.19 21.14 -3.94
N THR A 94 -20.97 21.72 -5.12
CA THR A 94 -21.72 21.35 -6.34
C THR A 94 -20.82 20.49 -7.22
N THR A 95 -21.32 19.30 -7.54
CA THR A 95 -20.66 18.24 -8.32
C THR A 95 -20.46 18.66 -9.77
N PRO A 96 -19.26 18.51 -10.38
CA PRO A 96 -19.13 18.54 -11.83
C PRO A 96 -19.04 17.15 -12.45
N GLY A 97 -19.75 17.00 -13.57
CA GLY A 97 -20.03 15.77 -14.30
C GLY A 97 -18.85 15.05 -14.94
N THR A 98 -19.11 13.77 -15.14
CA THR A 98 -18.43 12.76 -15.93
C THR A 98 -18.06 13.22 -17.35
N GLY A 99 -16.75 13.23 -17.64
CA GLY A 99 -16.20 13.19 -19.00
C GLY A 99 -15.54 11.83 -19.24
N SER A 100 -16.16 11.02 -20.10
CA SER A 100 -15.67 9.72 -20.55
C SER A 100 -14.57 9.89 -21.61
N PRO A 101 -13.44 9.17 -21.55
CA PRO A 101 -12.63 8.87 -22.72
C PRO A 101 -12.91 7.44 -23.20
N THR A 102 -13.20 7.35 -24.49
CA THR A 102 -13.43 6.14 -25.28
C THR A 102 -12.22 5.21 -25.25
N ALA A 103 -12.45 3.94 -24.94
CA ALA A 103 -11.46 2.88 -24.96
C ALA A 103 -11.02 2.55 -26.40
N GLN A 104 -9.71 2.40 -26.60
CA GLN A 104 -9.14 1.76 -27.77
C GLN A 104 -8.63 0.37 -27.35
N GLU A 105 -9.21 -0.66 -27.93
CA GLU A 105 -8.94 -2.08 -27.71
C GLU A 105 -7.60 -2.49 -28.36
N PRO A 106 -6.70 -3.21 -27.66
CA PRO A 106 -5.73 -4.05 -28.31
C PRO A 106 -6.23 -5.50 -28.30
N THR A 107 -6.41 -6.04 -29.50
CA THR A 107 -6.54 -7.46 -29.77
C THR A 107 -5.16 -8.11 -29.65
N GLY A 108 -5.01 -8.98 -28.66
CA GLY A 108 -3.84 -9.83 -28.46
C GLY A 108 -4.28 -11.21 -28.01
N GLU A 109 -4.00 -12.21 -28.83
CA GLU A 109 -4.33 -13.63 -28.67
C GLU A 109 -3.60 -14.22 -27.43
N PRO A 110 -4.22 -15.13 -26.66
CA PRO A 110 -3.64 -15.63 -25.42
C PRO A 110 -2.46 -16.57 -25.71
N THR A 111 -1.25 -16.11 -25.38
CA THR A 111 -0.06 -16.97 -25.33
C THR A 111 -0.09 -17.86 -24.09
N GLU A 112 0.27 -19.13 -24.31
CA GLU A 112 0.20 -20.25 -23.39
C GLU A 112 0.79 -19.97 -21.99
N GLN A 113 0.03 -20.42 -20.98
CA GLN A 113 0.40 -20.48 -19.58
C GLN A 113 1.61 -21.41 -19.40
N PRO A 114 2.74 -20.95 -18.84
CA PRO A 114 3.84 -21.85 -18.52
C PRO A 114 3.45 -22.68 -17.30
N THR A 115 3.27 -23.98 -17.50
CA THR A 115 3.23 -24.98 -16.44
C THR A 115 4.65 -25.18 -15.92
N GLY A 116 5.10 -24.31 -15.00
CA GLY A 116 6.32 -24.51 -14.24
C GLY A 116 6.05 -25.35 -12.99
N GLU A 117 6.78 -26.44 -12.82
CA GLU A 117 6.95 -27.08 -11.50
C GLU A 117 7.55 -26.06 -10.51
N PRO A 118 7.20 -26.11 -9.20
CA PRO A 118 7.75 -25.18 -8.22
C PRO A 118 9.27 -25.35 -8.13
N GLY A 119 9.99 -24.29 -8.55
CA GLY A 119 11.43 -24.19 -8.47
C GLY A 119 11.89 -24.13 -7.01
N GLN A 120 12.99 -24.81 -6.73
CA GLN A 120 13.66 -24.90 -5.43
C GLN A 120 14.28 -23.56 -5.00
N GLY A 121 13.44 -22.58 -4.66
CA GLY A 121 13.81 -21.38 -3.92
C GLY A 121 12.94 -21.26 -2.66
N ASN A 122 13.46 -20.67 -1.60
CA ASN A 122 12.69 -20.40 -0.36
C ASN A 122 11.81 -19.14 -0.47
N ALA A 123 11.79 -18.47 -1.64
CA ALA A 123 10.98 -17.28 -1.85
C ALA A 123 9.52 -17.65 -2.11
N HIS A 124 8.61 -16.88 -1.54
CA HIS A 124 7.17 -17.07 -1.63
C HIS A 124 6.49 -15.85 -2.25
N LEU A 125 5.41 -16.10 -3.01
CA LEU A 125 4.47 -15.05 -3.39
C LEU A 125 3.22 -15.17 -2.53
N THR A 126 3.01 -14.18 -1.67
CA THR A 126 1.78 -14.04 -0.90
C THR A 126 0.77 -13.20 -1.67
N GLY A 127 -0.50 -13.60 -1.70
CA GLY A 127 -1.57 -12.81 -2.32
C GLY A 127 -2.79 -12.71 -1.43
N TYR A 128 -3.34 -11.50 -1.29
CA TYR A 128 -4.63 -11.30 -0.62
C TYR A 128 -5.77 -11.70 -1.55
N TRP A 129 -6.68 -12.55 -1.07
CA TRP A 129 -7.91 -12.92 -1.78
C TRP A 129 -9.10 -12.24 -1.12
N HIS A 130 -9.92 -11.55 -1.90
CA HIS A 130 -11.05 -10.79 -1.36
C HIS A 130 -12.23 -11.69 -1.04
N ASN A 131 -12.61 -11.76 0.24
CA ASN A 131 -13.91 -12.24 0.70
C ASN A 131 -14.97 -11.12 0.61
N PHE A 132 -14.97 -10.35 -0.47
CA PHE A 132 -15.89 -9.23 -0.72
C PHE A 132 -15.73 -8.75 -2.17
N ASP A 133 -16.65 -7.93 -2.65
CA ASP A 133 -16.53 -7.23 -3.93
C ASP A 133 -16.29 -5.73 -3.70
N ASN A 134 -15.14 -5.24 -4.17
CA ASN A 134 -14.77 -3.83 -4.18
C ASN A 134 -14.62 -3.26 -5.61
N GLY A 135 -15.14 -3.96 -6.62
CA GLY A 135 -15.00 -3.59 -8.04
C GLY A 135 -13.86 -4.28 -8.78
N SER A 136 -13.00 -5.02 -8.08
CA SER A 136 -12.04 -5.96 -8.70
C SER A 136 -12.67 -7.31 -9.09
N GLY A 137 -13.94 -7.51 -8.73
CA GLY A 137 -14.69 -8.74 -8.97
C GLY A 137 -14.39 -9.83 -7.93
N VAL A 138 -15.29 -10.79 -7.85
CA VAL A 138 -15.16 -11.98 -6.99
C VAL A 138 -14.53 -13.15 -7.76
N MET A 139 -13.95 -14.10 -7.03
CA MET A 139 -13.46 -15.36 -7.58
C MET A 139 -13.51 -16.48 -6.55
N GLU A 140 -13.64 -17.72 -6.99
CA GLU A 140 -13.46 -18.91 -6.15
C GLU A 140 -11.97 -19.11 -5.82
N LEU A 141 -11.66 -19.87 -4.77
CA LEU A 141 -10.27 -20.13 -4.38
C LEU A 141 -9.55 -21.05 -5.37
N ASN A 142 -10.26 -22.00 -6.00
CA ASN A 142 -9.71 -22.85 -7.05
C ASN A 142 -9.23 -22.08 -8.30
N ALA A 143 -9.68 -20.83 -8.49
CA ALA A 143 -9.31 -19.99 -9.60
C ALA A 143 -8.01 -19.20 -9.35
N VAL A 144 -7.46 -19.25 -8.13
CA VAL A 144 -6.22 -18.55 -7.78
C VAL A 144 -5.04 -19.23 -8.49
N PRO A 145 -4.23 -18.49 -9.29
CA PRO A 145 -3.08 -19.06 -9.99
C PRO A 145 -2.11 -19.79 -9.07
N ALA A 146 -1.46 -20.85 -9.58
CA ALA A 146 -0.49 -21.64 -8.83
C ALA A 146 0.76 -20.84 -8.41
N ALA A 147 0.99 -19.66 -9.01
CA ALA A 147 2.08 -18.77 -8.67
C ALA A 147 2.00 -18.19 -7.24
N TYR A 148 0.83 -18.20 -6.58
CA TYR A 148 0.69 -17.73 -5.20
C TYR A 148 0.87 -18.90 -4.21
N ASP A 149 1.96 -18.89 -3.46
CA ASP A 149 2.29 -19.93 -2.49
C ASP A 149 1.48 -19.80 -1.20
N ILE A 150 1.22 -18.54 -0.79
CA ILE A 150 0.44 -18.20 0.41
C ILE A 150 -0.76 -17.35 -0.02
N ILE A 151 -1.96 -17.80 0.32
CA ILE A 151 -3.21 -17.07 0.05
C ILE A 151 -3.74 -16.54 1.39
N ALA A 152 -3.76 -15.22 1.54
CA ALA A 152 -4.34 -14.54 2.69
C ALA A 152 -5.81 -14.20 2.42
N VAL A 153 -6.73 -14.88 3.10
CA VAL A 153 -8.17 -14.64 2.97
C VAL A 153 -8.53 -13.36 3.74
N ALA A 154 -8.94 -12.33 2.99
CA ALA A 154 -9.21 -10.99 3.48
C ALA A 154 -10.74 -10.77 3.65
N PHE A 155 -11.29 -10.64 4.85
CA PHE A 155 -10.68 -10.73 6.18
C PHE A 155 -11.60 -11.49 7.13
N ALA A 156 -11.06 -11.97 8.25
CA ALA A 156 -11.86 -12.22 9.45
C ALA A 156 -12.25 -10.88 10.10
N GLU A 157 -13.47 -10.81 10.61
CA GLU A 157 -14.04 -9.61 11.20
C GLU A 157 -14.04 -9.69 12.73
N SER A 158 -14.04 -8.52 13.37
CA SER A 158 -14.23 -8.45 14.81
C SER A 158 -15.67 -8.83 15.19
N THR A 159 -15.83 -9.27 16.43
CA THR A 159 -17.17 -9.50 17.00
C THR A 159 -17.47 -8.55 18.15
N THR A 160 -18.67 -8.63 18.69
CA THR A 160 -19.04 -7.89 19.91
C THR A 160 -18.25 -8.31 21.14
N THR A 161 -17.55 -9.45 21.09
CA THR A 161 -16.66 -9.92 22.15
C THR A 161 -15.23 -9.41 21.88
N PRO A 162 -14.63 -8.59 22.77
CA PRO A 162 -13.28 -8.07 22.59
C PRO A 162 -12.23 -9.16 22.34
N GLY A 163 -11.35 -8.93 21.37
CA GLY A 163 -10.32 -9.86 20.92
C GLY A 163 -10.83 -11.04 20.08
N ARG A 164 -12.14 -11.33 20.05
CA ARG A 164 -12.69 -12.44 19.25
C ARG A 164 -12.89 -12.01 17.80
N VAL A 165 -12.45 -12.87 16.89
CA VAL A 165 -12.72 -12.78 15.45
C VAL A 165 -13.72 -13.83 14.98
N ASP A 166 -14.34 -13.59 13.84
CA ASP A 166 -15.19 -14.55 13.13
C ASP A 166 -15.01 -14.41 11.62
N PHE A 167 -15.46 -15.41 10.88
CA PHE A 167 -15.41 -15.41 9.42
C PHE A 167 -16.64 -16.09 8.85
N ALA A 168 -17.23 -15.45 7.85
CA ALA A 168 -18.26 -16.02 6.99
C ALA A 168 -17.92 -15.69 5.53
N LEU A 169 -18.17 -16.63 4.63
CA LEU A 169 -18.04 -16.37 3.19
C LEU A 169 -19.03 -15.27 2.79
N ASP A 170 -18.55 -14.22 2.13
CA ASP A 170 -19.36 -13.04 1.89
C ASP A 170 -20.51 -13.29 0.91
N SER A 171 -21.57 -12.50 1.09
CA SER A 171 -22.79 -12.56 0.30
C SER A 171 -22.57 -12.32 -1.20
N SER A 172 -21.56 -11.52 -1.58
CA SER A 172 -21.22 -11.32 -3.00
C SER A 172 -20.71 -12.58 -3.68
N LEU A 173 -19.98 -13.43 -2.95
CA LEU A 173 -19.47 -14.70 -3.46
C LEU A 173 -20.57 -15.76 -3.52
N THR A 174 -21.39 -15.84 -2.48
CA THR A 174 -22.53 -16.78 -2.48
C THR A 174 -23.58 -16.40 -3.53
N ALA A 175 -23.79 -15.10 -3.79
CA ALA A 175 -24.63 -14.63 -4.90
C ALA A 175 -24.05 -14.99 -6.27
N ALA A 176 -22.72 -15.11 -6.39
CA ALA A 176 -22.04 -15.59 -7.59
C ALA A 176 -22.05 -17.13 -7.72
N GLY A 177 -22.63 -17.84 -6.75
CA GLY A 177 -22.77 -19.31 -6.75
C GLY A 177 -21.71 -20.05 -5.95
N TYR A 178 -20.74 -19.35 -5.34
CA TYR A 178 -19.68 -19.98 -4.56
C TYR A 178 -20.16 -20.28 -3.14
N THR A 179 -20.25 -21.55 -2.78
CA THR A 179 -20.76 -22.00 -1.48
C THR A 179 -19.66 -22.16 -0.45
N GLU A 180 -20.02 -22.11 0.84
CA GLU A 180 -19.07 -22.37 1.93
C GLU A 180 -18.49 -23.79 1.89
N ALA A 181 -19.26 -24.76 1.39
CA ALA A 181 -18.79 -26.14 1.21
C ALA A 181 -17.71 -26.23 0.12
N GLU A 182 -17.89 -25.52 -0.99
CA GLU A 182 -16.88 -25.40 -2.05
C GLU A 182 -15.66 -24.64 -1.53
N PHE A 183 -15.85 -23.56 -0.78
CA PHE A 183 -14.75 -22.82 -0.16
C PHE A 183 -13.86 -23.70 0.73
N LYS A 184 -14.45 -24.54 1.59
CA LYS A 184 -13.70 -25.50 2.42
C LYS A 184 -13.02 -26.59 1.58
N ALA A 185 -13.66 -27.05 0.50
CA ALA A 185 -13.08 -28.03 -0.41
C ALA A 185 -11.89 -27.45 -1.18
N ASP A 186 -11.98 -26.21 -1.63
CA ASP A 186 -10.92 -25.49 -2.32
C ASP A 186 -9.71 -25.27 -1.42
N ILE A 187 -9.91 -24.86 -0.16
CA ILE A 187 -8.81 -24.78 0.83
C ILE A 187 -8.11 -26.13 0.95
N THR A 188 -8.87 -27.22 1.06
CA THR A 188 -8.31 -28.57 1.16
C THR A 188 -7.49 -28.93 -0.10
N ALA A 189 -7.98 -28.59 -1.28
CA ALA A 189 -7.29 -28.86 -2.55
C ALA A 189 -6.01 -28.03 -2.70
N LEU A 190 -6.03 -26.74 -2.34
CA LEU A 190 -4.87 -25.86 -2.35
C LEU A 190 -3.78 -26.37 -1.41
N ARG A 191 -4.16 -26.81 -0.21
CA ARG A 191 -3.24 -27.42 0.77
C ARG A 191 -2.64 -28.73 0.27
N ALA A 192 -3.45 -29.56 -0.39
CA ALA A 192 -2.95 -30.79 -1.03
C ALA A 192 -1.96 -30.50 -2.17
N ALA A 193 -2.03 -29.31 -2.79
CA ALA A 193 -1.08 -28.83 -3.79
C ALA A 193 0.15 -28.13 -3.18
N GLY A 194 0.33 -28.15 -1.85
CA GLY A 194 1.48 -27.56 -1.17
C GLY A 194 1.38 -26.05 -0.94
N ARG A 195 0.21 -25.46 -1.15
CA ARG A 195 -0.05 -24.03 -0.94
C ARG A 195 -0.64 -23.80 0.44
N HIS A 196 -0.34 -22.66 1.04
CA HIS A 196 -0.83 -22.29 2.35
C HIS A 196 -2.01 -21.33 2.23
N VAL A 197 -3.09 -21.57 2.98
CA VAL A 197 -4.23 -20.64 3.06
C VAL A 197 -4.34 -20.14 4.50
N VAL A 198 -4.12 -18.85 4.71
CA VAL A 198 -4.20 -18.21 6.03
C VAL A 198 -5.42 -17.30 6.11
N ILE A 199 -5.99 -17.17 7.30
CA ILE A 199 -7.02 -16.17 7.55
C ILE A 199 -6.35 -14.85 7.95
N SER A 200 -6.61 -13.76 7.23
CA SER A 200 -6.09 -12.44 7.60
C SER A 200 -7.03 -11.73 8.56
N VAL A 201 -6.46 -11.14 9.61
CA VAL A 201 -7.20 -10.34 10.58
C VAL A 201 -6.75 -8.88 10.49
N GLY A 202 -7.71 -8.01 10.14
CA GLY A 202 -7.49 -6.58 10.11
C GLY A 202 -8.06 -5.96 8.84
N GLY A 203 -7.21 -5.31 8.05
CA GLY A 203 -7.59 -4.42 6.96
C GLY A 203 -8.18 -3.11 7.47
N GLU A 204 -8.39 -2.16 6.55
CA GLU A 204 -8.80 -0.77 6.85
C GLU A 204 -9.98 -0.67 7.84
N LYS A 205 -10.95 -1.59 7.72
CA LYS A 205 -12.17 -1.63 8.53
C LYS A 205 -12.10 -2.57 9.75
N GLY A 206 -11.07 -3.40 9.85
CA GLY A 206 -10.87 -4.33 10.96
C GLY A 206 -10.49 -3.58 12.23
N ASN A 207 -11.30 -3.72 13.29
CA ASN A 207 -11.11 -3.05 14.58
C ASN A 207 -10.91 -4.05 15.73
N VAL A 208 -10.21 -5.16 15.46
CA VAL A 208 -9.94 -6.19 16.47
C VAL A 208 -8.92 -5.65 17.48
N THR A 209 -9.35 -5.51 18.72
CA THR A 209 -8.48 -5.09 19.83
C THR A 209 -7.93 -6.29 20.58
N VAL A 210 -6.61 -6.49 20.52
CA VAL A 210 -5.86 -7.46 21.33
C VAL A 210 -4.85 -6.70 22.17
N ASN A 211 -5.13 -6.49 23.46
CA ASN A 211 -4.36 -5.58 24.31
C ASN A 211 -4.10 -6.06 25.75
N ASP A 212 -4.62 -7.23 26.11
CA ASP A 212 -4.41 -7.86 27.40
C ASP A 212 -4.51 -9.40 27.29
N GLY A 213 -4.30 -10.12 28.40
CA GLY A 213 -4.35 -11.58 28.40
C GLY A 213 -5.74 -12.16 28.08
N ALA A 214 -6.83 -11.44 28.38
CA ALA A 214 -8.17 -11.91 28.10
C ALA A 214 -8.50 -11.81 26.60
N THR A 215 -8.22 -10.67 26.00
CA THR A 215 -8.36 -10.44 24.55
C THR A 215 -7.40 -11.31 23.75
N ALA A 216 -6.17 -11.56 24.22
CA ALA A 216 -5.24 -12.52 23.63
C ALA A 216 -5.78 -13.96 23.63
N SER A 217 -6.41 -14.37 24.74
CA SER A 217 -7.05 -15.69 24.84
C SER A 217 -8.26 -15.83 23.93
N ALA A 218 -9.08 -14.77 23.82
CA ALA A 218 -10.23 -14.74 22.91
C ALA A 218 -9.79 -14.78 21.44
N PHE A 219 -8.74 -14.04 21.10
CA PHE A 219 -8.15 -14.02 19.76
C PHE A 219 -7.64 -15.40 19.37
N SER A 220 -6.69 -15.95 20.14
CA SER A 220 -6.11 -17.27 19.86
C SER A 220 -7.17 -18.37 19.77
N SER A 221 -8.14 -18.40 20.68
CA SER A 221 -9.22 -19.39 20.67
C SER A 221 -10.10 -19.30 19.44
N SER A 222 -10.43 -18.08 19.00
CA SER A 222 -11.28 -17.89 17.82
C SER A 222 -10.56 -18.14 16.51
N VAL A 223 -9.30 -17.72 16.38
CA VAL A 223 -8.44 -18.07 15.24
C VAL A 223 -8.29 -19.59 15.13
N LEU A 224 -8.02 -20.30 16.22
CA LEU A 224 -7.96 -21.77 16.23
C LEU A 224 -9.30 -22.41 15.81
N ALA A 225 -10.43 -21.83 16.23
CA ALA A 225 -11.75 -22.31 15.81
C ALA A 225 -11.94 -22.16 14.29
N LEU A 226 -11.57 -21.01 13.72
CA LEU A 226 -11.62 -20.78 12.26
C LEU A 226 -10.69 -21.73 11.51
N MET A 227 -9.48 -21.95 12.01
CA MET A 227 -8.52 -22.89 11.42
C MET A 227 -9.05 -24.32 11.42
N ASN A 228 -9.80 -24.72 12.46
CA ASN A 228 -10.42 -26.05 12.52
C ASN A 228 -11.65 -26.16 11.61
N GLU A 229 -12.47 -25.11 11.54
CA GLU A 229 -13.72 -25.11 10.77
C GLU A 229 -13.48 -25.06 9.26
N TYR A 230 -12.55 -24.21 8.83
CA TYR A 230 -12.28 -23.95 7.41
C TYR A 230 -11.04 -24.66 6.88
N GLY A 231 -10.17 -25.13 7.77
CA GLY A 231 -8.92 -25.78 7.40
C GLY A 231 -7.79 -24.81 7.07
N PHE A 232 -7.82 -23.57 7.56
CA PHE A 232 -6.70 -22.63 7.38
C PHE A 232 -5.39 -23.15 8.00
N ASP A 233 -4.27 -22.89 7.34
CA ASP A 233 -2.92 -23.26 7.77
C ASP A 233 -2.41 -22.36 8.91
N GLY A 234 -2.95 -21.15 9.02
CA GLY A 234 -2.60 -20.22 10.08
C GLY A 234 -3.26 -18.86 9.92
N VAL A 235 -2.57 -17.80 10.35
CA VAL A 235 -3.12 -16.46 10.49
C VAL A 235 -2.16 -15.39 9.95
N ASP A 236 -2.73 -14.39 9.31
CA ASP A 236 -2.05 -13.16 8.90
C ASP A 236 -2.49 -12.00 9.81
N ILE A 237 -1.54 -11.21 10.30
CA ILE A 237 -1.79 -10.05 11.18
C ILE A 237 -1.65 -8.77 10.37
N ASP A 238 -2.79 -8.15 10.08
CA ASP A 238 -2.93 -6.94 9.25
C ASP A 238 -3.74 -5.84 9.97
N LEU A 239 -3.49 -5.68 11.28
CA LEU A 239 -4.13 -4.68 12.12
C LEU A 239 -3.48 -3.30 11.92
N GLU A 240 -4.22 -2.35 11.36
CA GLU A 240 -3.67 -1.04 10.92
C GLU A 240 -3.85 0.11 11.93
N HIS A 241 -4.54 -0.12 13.05
CA HIS A 241 -4.86 0.90 14.07
C HIS A 241 -3.93 0.84 15.30
N GLY A 242 -2.72 0.30 15.12
CA GLY A 242 -1.75 0.06 16.17
C GLY A 242 -2.00 -1.25 16.94
N ILE A 243 -0.92 -1.86 17.44
CA ILE A 243 -0.97 -3.17 18.10
C ILE A 243 -0.33 -3.16 19.49
N ASN A 244 -0.76 -4.10 20.34
CA ASN A 244 -0.09 -4.43 21.60
C ASN A 244 0.75 -5.70 21.39
N ALA A 245 2.06 -5.53 21.19
CA ALA A 245 2.96 -6.64 20.90
C ALA A 245 2.94 -7.75 21.98
N PRO A 246 3.01 -7.47 23.29
CA PRO A 246 2.96 -8.53 24.31
C PRO A 246 1.66 -9.36 24.30
N ALA A 247 0.51 -8.72 24.06
CA ALA A 247 -0.77 -9.42 24.01
C ALA A 247 -0.89 -10.30 22.76
N LEU A 248 -0.48 -9.78 21.59
CA LEU A 248 -0.46 -10.59 20.36
C LEU A 248 0.57 -11.72 20.42
N GLU A 249 1.76 -11.48 20.98
CA GLU A 249 2.76 -12.53 21.23
C GLU A 249 2.14 -13.65 22.08
N THR A 250 1.46 -13.30 23.18
CA THR A 250 0.75 -14.27 24.02
C THR A 250 -0.26 -15.09 23.20
N ALA A 251 -1.01 -14.44 22.32
CA ALA A 251 -2.00 -15.11 21.49
C ALA A 251 -1.35 -16.05 20.45
N LEU A 252 -0.31 -15.60 19.75
CA LEU A 252 0.40 -16.37 18.74
C LEU A 252 1.11 -17.58 19.34
N ARG A 253 1.70 -17.43 20.53
CA ARG A 253 2.30 -18.54 21.29
C ARG A 253 1.25 -19.57 21.70
N ALA A 254 0.02 -19.14 22.02
CA ALA A 254 -1.07 -20.06 22.30
C ALA A 254 -1.56 -20.81 21.05
N ILE A 255 -1.57 -20.15 19.88
CA ILE A 255 -1.85 -20.80 18.60
C ILE A 255 -0.76 -21.83 18.28
N ASP A 256 0.53 -21.49 18.41
CA ASP A 256 1.65 -22.41 18.19
C ASP A 256 1.57 -23.64 19.10
N ALA A 257 1.28 -23.44 20.39
CA ALA A 257 1.14 -24.54 21.34
C ALA A 257 0.03 -25.53 20.96
N ALA A 258 -1.04 -25.06 20.31
CA ALA A 258 -2.15 -25.89 19.86
C ALA A 258 -1.93 -26.47 18.44
N LYS A 259 -1.24 -25.73 17.57
CA LYS A 259 -0.92 -26.13 16.20
C LYS A 259 0.51 -25.71 15.84
N PRO A 260 1.53 -26.51 16.26
CA PRO A 260 2.92 -26.18 16.01
C PRO A 260 3.21 -26.06 14.52
N GLY A 261 3.97 -25.04 14.12
CA GLY A 261 4.33 -24.80 12.72
C GLY A 261 3.17 -24.29 11.85
N PHE A 262 2.15 -23.68 12.46
CA PHE A 262 1.14 -22.92 11.70
C PHE A 262 1.80 -21.81 10.87
N THR A 263 1.20 -21.47 9.74
CA THR A 263 1.71 -20.38 8.89
C THR A 263 1.37 -19.04 9.54
N TYR A 264 2.39 -18.26 9.86
CA TYR A 264 2.24 -16.98 10.51
C TYR A 264 2.83 -15.86 9.67
N THR A 265 1.98 -14.98 9.15
CA THR A 265 2.40 -13.81 8.39
C THR A 265 1.97 -12.51 9.06
N MET A 266 2.60 -11.41 8.66
CA MET A 266 2.26 -10.06 9.11
C MET A 266 2.28 -9.13 7.90
N ALA A 267 1.40 -8.13 7.87
CA ALA A 267 1.40 -7.07 6.87
C ALA A 267 1.41 -5.67 7.52
N PRO A 268 2.47 -5.32 8.27
CA PRO A 268 2.60 -4.00 8.86
C PRO A 268 2.62 -2.90 7.80
N GLN A 269 2.19 -1.69 8.16
CA GLN A 269 2.52 -0.51 7.37
C GLN A 269 3.98 -0.12 7.63
N THR A 270 4.59 0.63 6.70
CA THR A 270 5.98 1.10 6.88
C THR A 270 6.24 1.82 8.21
N ILE A 271 5.28 2.63 8.70
CA ILE A 271 5.39 3.32 10.00
C ILE A 271 5.61 2.38 11.19
N ASP A 272 5.15 1.14 11.09
CA ASP A 272 5.17 0.17 12.19
C ASP A 272 6.53 -0.52 12.37
N PHE A 273 7.49 -0.22 11.50
CA PHE A 273 8.88 -0.71 11.55
C PHE A 273 9.93 0.39 11.71
N GLN A 274 9.54 1.68 11.73
CA GLN A 274 10.47 2.81 11.82
C GLN A 274 11.12 3.02 13.21
N SER A 275 10.74 2.24 14.23
CA SER A 275 11.31 2.33 15.57
C SER A 275 11.31 0.98 16.26
N THR A 276 12.34 0.71 17.08
CA THR A 276 12.42 -0.49 17.92
C THR A 276 11.33 -0.55 19.00
N SER A 277 10.65 0.57 19.25
CA SER A 277 9.49 0.66 20.14
C SER A 277 8.15 0.48 19.43
N ALA A 278 8.13 0.36 18.10
CA ALA A 278 6.90 0.17 17.34
C ALA A 278 6.35 -1.25 17.57
N GLY A 279 5.02 -1.38 17.59
CA GLY A 279 4.35 -2.62 17.95
C GLY A 279 4.74 -3.78 17.04
N TYR A 280 4.67 -3.60 15.72
CA TYR A 280 5.01 -4.68 14.78
C TYR A 280 6.50 -5.03 14.79
N TYR A 281 7.39 -4.03 14.91
CA TYR A 281 8.81 -4.29 15.11
C TYR A 281 9.02 -5.23 16.31
N GLN A 282 8.46 -4.89 17.48
CA GLN A 282 8.59 -5.71 18.68
C GLN A 282 7.99 -7.10 18.50
N LEU A 283 6.80 -7.18 17.91
CA LEU A 283 6.12 -8.45 17.73
C LEU A 283 6.92 -9.37 16.81
N ALA A 284 7.39 -8.88 15.66
CA ALA A 284 8.19 -9.65 14.71
C ALA A 284 9.49 -10.16 15.33
N VAL A 285 10.23 -9.32 16.06
CA VAL A 285 11.46 -9.73 16.73
C VAL A 285 11.20 -10.75 17.84
N ASN A 286 10.16 -10.54 18.66
CA ASN A 286 9.83 -11.44 19.78
C ASN A 286 9.26 -12.79 19.32
N THR A 287 8.70 -12.86 18.11
CA THR A 287 8.08 -14.07 17.55
C THR A 287 8.82 -14.62 16.34
N LYS A 288 10.08 -14.21 16.15
CA LYS A 288 10.91 -14.61 15.01
C LYS A 288 10.96 -16.13 14.81
N ASP A 289 10.96 -16.92 15.89
CA ASP A 289 10.99 -18.38 15.82
C ASP A 289 9.68 -19.04 15.34
N LEU A 290 8.57 -18.28 15.30
CA LEU A 290 7.27 -18.72 14.75
C LEU A 290 7.00 -18.13 13.36
N LEU A 291 7.56 -16.94 13.10
CA LEU A 291 7.23 -16.10 11.97
C LEU A 291 7.61 -16.78 10.64
N THR A 292 6.63 -16.90 9.74
CA THR A 292 6.88 -17.33 8.36
C THR A 292 7.46 -16.18 7.55
N ILE A 293 6.74 -15.05 7.44
CA ILE A 293 7.18 -13.89 6.67
C ILE A 293 6.47 -12.60 7.10
N VAL A 294 7.20 -11.49 7.15
CA VAL A 294 6.67 -10.13 7.23
C VAL A 294 6.58 -9.59 5.82
N ASN A 295 5.35 -9.40 5.35
CA ASN A 295 5.00 -8.82 4.07
C ASN A 295 4.63 -7.35 4.28
N MET A 296 5.60 -6.52 4.66
CA MET A 296 5.34 -5.10 4.92
C MET A 296 4.67 -4.43 3.71
N GLN A 297 3.73 -3.52 3.96
CA GLN A 297 3.02 -2.78 2.92
C GLN A 297 3.87 -1.58 2.48
N TYR A 298 4.55 -1.67 1.34
CA TYR A 298 5.42 -0.61 0.79
C TYR A 298 4.64 0.42 -0.05
N TYR A 299 3.39 0.65 0.30
CA TYR A 299 2.45 1.50 -0.45
C TYR A 299 1.52 2.24 0.51
N ASN A 300 0.73 3.18 -0.03
CA ASN A 300 -0.08 4.10 0.79
C ASN A 300 0.74 4.79 1.89
N SER A 301 2.03 5.00 1.63
CA SER A 301 2.99 5.51 2.61
C SER A 301 3.57 6.84 2.17
N GLY A 302 3.79 7.74 3.12
CA GLY A 302 4.65 8.90 2.86
C GLY A 302 6.10 8.48 2.65
N SER A 303 6.99 9.46 2.52
CA SER A 303 8.42 9.14 2.57
C SER A 303 8.83 8.61 3.95
N MET A 304 9.75 7.65 3.98
CA MET A 304 10.24 7.00 5.21
C MET A 304 11.77 7.05 5.30
N LEU A 305 12.30 6.95 6.52
CA LEU A 305 13.74 6.82 6.71
C LEU A 305 14.17 5.40 6.39
N GLY A 306 15.21 5.21 5.58
CA GLY A 306 15.89 3.94 5.42
C GLY A 306 16.76 3.58 6.63
N CYS A 307 17.32 2.37 6.62
CA CYS A 307 18.27 1.93 7.66
C CYS A 307 19.53 2.83 7.76
N ASP A 308 19.87 3.54 6.68
CA ASP A 308 20.97 4.53 6.65
C ASP A 308 20.58 5.93 7.17
N GLY A 309 19.33 6.11 7.59
CA GLY A 309 18.79 7.36 8.10
C GLY A 309 18.45 8.41 7.02
N ARG A 310 18.51 8.08 5.73
CA ARG A 310 18.06 8.96 4.64
C ARG A 310 16.58 8.77 4.34
N VAL A 311 15.97 9.77 3.72
CA VAL A 311 14.55 9.77 3.34
C VAL A 311 14.39 9.15 1.95
N TYR A 312 13.47 8.19 1.84
CA TYR A 312 13.09 7.53 0.59
C TYR A 312 11.58 7.65 0.37
N ALA A 313 11.15 7.82 -0.87
CA ALA A 313 9.75 7.94 -1.24
C ALA A 313 9.24 6.66 -1.91
N GLN A 314 8.02 6.23 -1.58
CA GLN A 314 7.37 5.07 -2.20
C GLN A 314 7.31 5.15 -3.73
N GLY A 315 7.17 4.00 -4.39
CA GLY A 315 7.17 3.92 -5.86
C GLY A 315 8.56 3.83 -6.49
N ASP A 316 9.60 3.64 -5.67
CA ASP A 316 11.00 3.57 -6.10
C ASP A 316 11.72 2.34 -5.51
N VAL A 317 12.70 1.80 -6.22
CA VAL A 317 13.49 0.62 -5.79
C VAL A 317 14.27 0.90 -4.50
N ASP A 318 14.72 2.13 -4.29
CA ASP A 318 15.45 2.53 -3.09
C ASP A 318 14.53 2.52 -1.87
N PHE A 319 13.25 2.86 -2.04
CA PHE A 319 12.28 2.73 -0.96
C PHE A 319 12.08 1.27 -0.57
N LEU A 320 11.90 0.37 -1.54
CA LEU A 320 11.72 -1.06 -1.25
C LEU A 320 12.92 -1.64 -0.50
N THR A 321 14.12 -1.36 -1.00
CA THR A 321 15.37 -1.93 -0.47
C THR A 321 15.77 -1.29 0.86
N ALA A 322 15.65 0.03 1.01
CA ALA A 322 16.00 0.73 2.24
C ALA A 322 15.03 0.44 3.40
N GLN A 323 13.75 0.22 3.09
CA GLN A 323 12.75 -0.17 4.08
C GLN A 323 12.86 -1.67 4.46
N ALA A 324 13.16 -2.56 3.49
CA ALA A 324 13.48 -3.97 3.80
C ALA A 324 14.75 -4.11 4.65
N CYS A 325 15.75 -3.26 4.42
CA CYS A 325 16.99 -3.22 5.21
C CYS A 325 16.73 -3.08 6.71
N ILE A 326 15.75 -2.28 7.13
CA ILE A 326 15.40 -2.10 8.55
C ILE A 326 14.99 -3.43 9.20
N GLN A 327 14.17 -4.21 8.50
CA GLN A 327 13.72 -5.53 8.97
C GLN A 327 14.88 -6.54 9.05
N LEU A 328 15.77 -6.50 8.06
CA LEU A 328 16.95 -7.37 8.01
C LEU A 328 17.95 -7.02 9.12
N GLU A 329 18.19 -5.74 9.39
CA GLU A 329 19.06 -5.26 10.48
C GLU A 329 18.42 -5.41 11.87
N ALA A 330 17.10 -5.48 11.95
CA ALA A 330 16.38 -5.88 13.16
C ALA A 330 16.67 -7.35 13.56
N GLY A 331 17.29 -8.11 12.65
CA GLY A 331 17.71 -9.49 12.89
C GLY A 331 16.71 -10.53 12.42
N LEU A 332 15.71 -10.19 11.61
CA LEU A 332 14.89 -11.20 10.91
C LEU A 332 15.76 -11.98 9.91
N ASP A 333 15.45 -13.26 9.72
CA ASP A 333 16.13 -14.02 8.67
C ASP A 333 15.69 -13.50 7.29
N PRO A 334 16.55 -13.52 6.26
CA PRO A 334 16.17 -13.02 4.93
C PRO A 334 14.87 -13.64 4.41
N GLY A 335 14.65 -14.94 4.65
CA GLY A 335 13.44 -15.66 4.25
C GLY A 335 12.16 -15.17 4.93
N GLN A 336 12.28 -14.39 6.01
CA GLN A 336 11.16 -13.82 6.76
C GLN A 336 10.83 -12.38 6.32
N VAL A 337 11.48 -11.84 5.30
CA VAL A 337 11.23 -10.48 4.79
C VAL A 337 10.69 -10.55 3.37
N GLY A 338 9.46 -10.07 3.18
CA GLY A 338 8.75 -10.02 1.90
C GLY A 338 8.39 -8.59 1.49
N LEU A 339 8.39 -8.33 0.18
CA LEU A 339 8.06 -7.03 -0.40
C LEU A 339 6.57 -6.94 -0.79
N GLY A 340 5.75 -6.27 0.02
CA GLY A 340 4.32 -6.10 -0.22
C GLY A 340 3.96 -4.90 -1.09
N LEU A 341 3.38 -5.15 -2.28
CA LEU A 341 3.11 -4.13 -3.29
C LEU A 341 1.69 -4.21 -3.88
N PRO A 342 1.13 -3.08 -4.38
CA PRO A 342 -0.13 -3.10 -5.12
C PRO A 342 0.03 -3.87 -6.43
N ALA A 343 -0.90 -4.78 -6.74
CA ALA A 343 -0.85 -5.57 -7.98
C ALA A 343 -1.01 -4.70 -9.24
N VAL A 344 -1.84 -3.66 -9.12
CA VAL A 344 -2.13 -2.66 -10.14
C VAL A 344 -2.24 -1.29 -9.48
N SER A 345 -2.18 -0.23 -10.27
CA SER A 345 -2.25 1.15 -9.74
C SER A 345 -3.57 1.48 -9.02
N SER A 346 -4.67 0.81 -9.35
CA SER A 346 -5.97 1.01 -8.68
C SER A 346 -6.10 0.22 -7.36
N ALA A 347 -5.16 -0.66 -7.04
CA ALA A 347 -5.23 -1.46 -5.83
C ALA A 347 -4.85 -0.67 -4.56
N ALA A 348 -4.16 0.47 -4.72
CA ALA A 348 -3.77 1.36 -3.64
C ALA A 348 -3.88 2.81 -4.08
N GLY A 349 -4.00 3.75 -3.13
CA GLY A 349 -4.02 5.18 -3.43
C GLY A 349 -2.67 5.71 -3.92
N SER A 350 -1.58 5.00 -3.61
CA SER A 350 -0.21 5.34 -4.03
C SER A 350 0.76 4.17 -3.82
N GLY A 351 1.99 4.27 -4.32
CA GLY A 351 3.05 3.27 -4.10
C GLY A 351 3.10 2.09 -5.06
N TYR A 352 2.25 2.06 -6.10
CA TYR A 352 2.38 1.09 -7.19
C TYR A 352 3.72 1.25 -7.92
N VAL A 353 4.35 0.12 -8.26
CA VAL A 353 5.55 0.02 -9.10
C VAL A 353 5.31 -0.99 -10.22
N ASP A 354 6.06 -0.88 -11.31
CA ASP A 354 6.08 -1.97 -12.30
C ASP A 354 6.63 -3.25 -11.64
N PRO A 355 6.04 -4.44 -11.84
CA PRO A 355 6.51 -5.68 -11.24
C PRO A 355 8.00 -6.00 -11.48
N ALA A 356 8.60 -5.52 -12.58
CA ALA A 356 10.04 -5.67 -12.81
C ALA A 356 10.90 -4.91 -11.78
N MET A 357 10.39 -3.83 -11.18
CA MET A 357 11.07 -3.13 -10.09
C MET A 357 11.10 -3.94 -8.80
N VAL A 358 10.08 -4.77 -8.56
CA VAL A 358 10.08 -5.72 -7.44
C VAL A 358 11.21 -6.73 -7.63
N ASN A 359 11.38 -7.25 -8.85
CA ASN A 359 12.50 -8.15 -9.18
C ASN A 359 13.87 -7.47 -8.97
N ALA A 360 14.00 -6.19 -9.37
CA ALA A 360 15.23 -5.43 -9.14
C ALA A 360 15.52 -5.22 -7.63
N ALA A 361 14.49 -4.96 -6.82
CA ALA A 361 14.63 -4.86 -5.37
C ALA A 361 15.05 -6.20 -4.75
N LEU A 362 14.46 -7.32 -5.20
CA LEU A 362 14.84 -8.67 -4.76
C LEU A 362 16.28 -9.00 -5.13
N ASP A 363 16.71 -8.68 -6.36
CA ASP A 363 18.11 -8.84 -6.80
C ASP A 363 19.07 -8.00 -5.95
N CYS A 364 18.69 -6.76 -5.64
CA CYS A 364 19.50 -5.86 -4.83
C CYS A 364 19.68 -6.41 -3.42
N LEU A 365 18.60 -6.85 -2.79
CA LEU A 365 18.67 -7.45 -1.45
C LEU A 365 19.47 -8.76 -1.49
N ALA A 366 19.20 -9.64 -2.45
CA ALA A 366 19.79 -10.98 -2.48
C ALA A 366 21.26 -11.01 -2.92
N THR A 367 21.66 -10.11 -3.82
CA THR A 367 22.97 -10.19 -4.50
C THR A 367 23.71 -8.86 -4.62
N LEU A 368 23.12 -7.75 -4.17
CA LEU A 368 23.64 -6.40 -4.38
C LEU A 368 23.73 -5.96 -5.85
N ALA A 369 22.99 -6.64 -6.75
CA ALA A 369 22.82 -6.28 -8.15
C ALA A 369 21.51 -5.50 -8.37
N ASN A 370 21.41 -4.70 -9.42
CA ASN A 370 20.18 -3.95 -9.77
C ASN A 370 19.64 -3.01 -8.68
N CYS A 371 20.49 -2.60 -7.73
CA CYS A 371 20.17 -1.55 -6.75
C CYS A 371 20.01 -0.18 -7.41
N GLY A 372 19.27 0.72 -6.76
CA GLY A 372 19.26 2.15 -7.07
C GLY A 372 20.42 2.88 -6.38
N ASP A 373 20.18 4.09 -5.89
CA ASP A 373 21.19 4.86 -5.16
C ASP A 373 21.41 4.28 -3.75
N PHE A 374 20.37 3.70 -3.14
CA PHE A 374 20.52 2.93 -1.92
C PHE A 374 21.08 1.54 -2.22
N LYS A 375 22.04 1.12 -1.41
CA LYS A 375 22.63 -0.20 -1.46
C LYS A 375 22.82 -0.73 -0.05
N PRO A 376 22.26 -1.90 0.29
CA PRO A 376 22.52 -2.52 1.59
C PRO A 376 24.00 -2.81 1.80
N ASP A 377 24.47 -2.77 3.05
CA ASP A 377 25.89 -2.98 3.39
C ASP A 377 26.36 -4.42 3.12
N GLN A 378 25.44 -5.37 3.00
CA GLN A 378 25.68 -6.78 2.68
C GLN A 378 24.55 -7.37 1.84
N ALA A 379 24.84 -8.50 1.18
CA ALA A 379 23.83 -9.29 0.48
C ALA A 379 23.05 -10.18 1.45
N TYR A 380 21.78 -10.44 1.13
CA TYR A 380 20.83 -11.24 1.91
C TYR A 380 20.26 -12.37 1.03
N PRO A 381 21.07 -13.39 0.67
CA PRO A 381 20.58 -14.54 -0.11
C PRO A 381 19.46 -15.26 0.64
N GLY A 382 18.51 -15.85 -0.11
CA GLY A 382 17.30 -16.42 0.46
C GLY A 382 16.27 -15.39 0.96
N ILE A 383 16.25 -14.16 0.43
CA ILE A 383 15.18 -13.17 0.70
C ILE A 383 13.79 -13.80 0.45
N GLY A 384 12.83 -13.51 1.33
CA GLY A 384 11.56 -14.25 1.46
C GLY A 384 10.57 -14.11 0.30
N GLY A 385 10.80 -13.16 -0.61
CA GLY A 385 9.98 -12.98 -1.82
C GLY A 385 9.09 -11.74 -1.74
N ALA A 386 7.83 -11.88 -2.15
CA ALA A 386 6.95 -10.74 -2.34
C ALA A 386 5.51 -11.03 -1.88
N MET A 387 4.76 -9.96 -1.71
CA MET A 387 3.33 -9.99 -1.45
C MET A 387 2.61 -9.02 -2.36
N THR A 388 1.34 -9.31 -2.68
CA THR A 388 0.51 -8.32 -3.32
C THR A 388 -0.89 -8.17 -2.74
N TRP A 389 -1.28 -6.90 -2.60
CA TRP A 389 -2.67 -6.47 -2.58
C TRP A 389 -3.10 -6.17 -4.02
N SER A 390 -3.83 -7.03 -4.71
CA SER A 390 -4.37 -8.32 -4.27
C SER A 390 -4.48 -9.28 -5.46
N ILE A 391 -4.80 -10.55 -5.22
CA ILE A 391 -5.04 -11.55 -6.28
C ILE A 391 -6.19 -11.09 -7.19
N ASN A 392 -7.27 -10.55 -6.62
CA ASN A 392 -8.41 -10.04 -7.36
C ASN A 392 -8.01 -8.86 -8.25
N TRP A 393 -7.22 -7.93 -7.72
CA TRP A 393 -6.69 -6.82 -8.50
C TRP A 393 -5.71 -7.29 -9.58
N ASP A 394 -4.83 -8.26 -9.31
CA ASP A 394 -3.89 -8.77 -10.30
C ASP A 394 -4.60 -9.46 -11.47
N LYS A 395 -5.71 -10.17 -11.19
CA LYS A 395 -6.58 -10.75 -12.24
C LYS A 395 -7.04 -9.71 -13.26
N THR A 396 -7.31 -8.47 -12.85
CA THR A 396 -7.74 -7.40 -13.77
C THR A 396 -6.67 -7.01 -14.80
N SER A 397 -5.40 -7.36 -14.52
CA SER A 397 -4.26 -7.14 -15.42
C SER A 397 -3.78 -8.41 -16.14
N GLY A 398 -4.51 -9.52 -16.01
CA GLY A 398 -4.07 -10.82 -16.53
C GLY A 398 -2.93 -11.43 -15.72
N TYR A 399 -2.90 -11.17 -14.41
CA TYR A 399 -1.89 -11.68 -13.47
C TYR A 399 -0.46 -11.19 -13.77
N LYS A 400 -0.31 -9.94 -14.23
CA LYS A 400 0.99 -9.38 -14.60
C LYS A 400 1.95 -9.40 -13.40
N PHE A 401 1.48 -9.08 -12.19
CA PHE A 401 2.31 -9.08 -11.00
C PHE A 401 2.82 -10.49 -10.71
N ALA A 402 1.92 -11.46 -10.55
CA ALA A 402 2.28 -12.83 -10.24
C ALA A 402 3.22 -13.45 -11.29
N ASN A 403 2.90 -13.29 -12.57
CA ASN A 403 3.70 -13.86 -13.67
C ASN A 403 5.12 -13.28 -13.70
N THR A 404 5.27 -11.99 -13.40
CA THR A 404 6.58 -11.33 -13.44
C THR A 404 7.42 -11.64 -12.19
N VAL A 405 6.79 -11.60 -11.01
CA VAL A 405 7.50 -11.72 -9.73
C VAL A 405 7.77 -13.18 -9.38
N ALA A 406 6.76 -14.05 -9.40
CA ALA A 406 6.98 -15.47 -9.13
C ALA A 406 7.85 -16.14 -10.21
N GLY A 407 7.76 -15.69 -11.46
CA GLY A 407 8.63 -16.13 -12.55
C GLY A 407 10.11 -15.80 -12.33
N HIS A 408 10.43 -14.86 -11.43
CA HIS A 408 11.79 -14.47 -11.09
C HIS A 408 12.41 -15.30 -9.96
N PHE A 409 11.60 -15.91 -9.09
CA PHE A 409 12.10 -16.63 -7.91
C PHE A 409 13.10 -17.75 -8.20
N PRO A 410 12.99 -18.55 -9.29
CA PRO A 410 14.00 -19.56 -9.62
C PRO A 410 15.40 -18.98 -9.91
N ASN A 411 15.52 -17.66 -10.11
CA ASN A 411 16.79 -16.98 -10.35
C ASN A 411 17.43 -16.40 -9.09
N LEU A 412 16.70 -16.40 -7.95
CA LEU A 412 17.23 -15.92 -6.67
C LEU A 412 18.18 -16.96 -6.04
N PRO A 413 19.27 -16.51 -5.39
CA PRO A 413 20.29 -17.38 -4.80
C PRO A 413 19.90 -18.03 -3.46
#